data_AF-A0A9D2GS93-F1
#
_entry.id   AF-A0A9D2GS93-F1
#
_cell.length_a   1.000
_cell.length_b   1.000
_cell.length_c   1.000
_cell.angle_alpha   90.00
_cell.angle_beta   90.00
_cell.angle_gamma   90.00
#
_symmetry.space_group_name_H-M   'P 1'
#
loop_
_entity.id
_entity.type
_entity.pdbx_description
1 polymer ?
#
loop_
_entity_poly.entity_id
_entity_poly.type
_entity_poly.pdbx_seq_one_letter_code
_entity_poly.pdbx_strand_id
1 'polypeptide(L)'
;MRQILVIAASVLLTGITNGCVFQDRSGCPAYLSLDFSGTQDEVSDIHLVIRQEDGHIYRDTLHKDEFRNVYELPVRRGKVDLAAFGNIDRMAFDDGFLIEQGNDADNLFTFFLSATYDQDLSFDTVTLRKDFTGLHIRIAGEQHDSLEISIECNSVGYGLDGKIIEGRFIHYPESSFIDDGNMHYYDFFSRITRQMDTSLTLTVSSCSGARATVAVIPLSGYLSEAGIDMESAGISDLFLTFDISRSSLVISTESWTSTEHINITI
;
A
#
# COMPACT_ATOMS: atom_id res chain seq x y z
N MET A 1 33.21 49.14 49.01
CA MET A 1 31.78 48.96 48.65
C MET A 1 31.54 48.70 47.15
N ARG A 2 32.31 49.26 46.21
CA ARG A 2 32.14 49.04 44.75
C ARG A 2 32.44 47.61 44.25
N GLN A 3 33.31 46.85 44.93
CA GLN A 3 33.69 45.49 44.50
C GLN A 3 32.67 44.40 44.86
N ILE A 4 31.83 44.61 45.86
CA ILE A 4 30.80 43.62 46.29
C ILE A 4 29.62 43.59 45.29
N LEU A 5 29.32 44.73 44.66
CA LEU A 5 28.28 44.85 43.63
C LEU A 5 28.62 44.11 42.33
N VAL A 6 29.90 44.01 41.98
CA VAL A 6 30.36 43.35 40.75
C VAL A 6 30.31 41.82 40.88
N ILE A 7 30.51 41.28 42.08
CA ILE A 7 30.44 39.84 42.35
C ILE A 7 28.97 39.37 42.40
N ALA A 8 28.07 40.16 42.97
CA ALA A 8 26.64 39.84 42.97
C ALA A 8 26.02 39.83 41.55
N ALA A 9 26.47 40.73 40.67
CA ALA A 9 26.01 40.79 39.28
C ALA A 9 26.52 39.61 38.43
N SER A 10 27.72 39.10 38.72
CA SER A 10 28.29 37.96 37.98
C SER A 10 27.66 36.62 38.39
N VAL A 11 27.29 36.45 39.67
CA VAL A 11 26.58 35.25 40.15
C VAL A 11 25.13 35.21 39.64
N LEU A 12 24.44 36.35 39.55
CA LEU A 12 23.10 36.40 38.95
C LEU A 12 23.10 36.11 37.43
N LEU A 13 24.12 36.56 36.69
CA LEU A 13 24.22 36.27 35.25
C LEU A 13 24.47 34.79 34.95
N THR A 14 25.22 34.08 35.80
CA THR A 14 25.43 32.62 35.68
C THR A 14 24.23 31.77 36.12
N GLY A 15 23.27 32.35 36.84
CA GLY A 15 22.03 31.67 37.22
C GLY A 15 20.98 31.62 36.11
N ILE A 16 21.02 32.55 35.16
CA ILE A 16 20.01 32.65 34.08
C ILE A 16 20.35 31.73 32.91
N THR A 17 21.62 31.37 32.71
CA THR A 17 22.02 30.46 31.62
C THR A 17 21.88 28.97 31.95
N ASN A 18 21.59 28.62 33.21
CA ASN A 18 21.30 27.24 33.65
C ASN A 18 19.79 26.96 33.82
N GLY A 19 18.92 27.87 33.37
CA GLY A 19 17.47 27.82 33.60
C GLY A 19 16.65 26.86 32.73
N CYS A 20 17.26 26.02 31.89
CA CYS A 20 16.53 25.10 30.99
C CYS A 20 16.15 23.74 31.61
N VAL A 21 16.37 23.54 32.91
CA VAL A 21 16.09 22.27 33.62
C VAL A 21 14.76 22.30 34.40
N PHE A 22 14.21 23.48 34.68
CA PHE A 22 13.02 23.65 35.55
C PHE A 22 11.78 24.22 34.86
N GLN A 23 11.83 24.49 33.55
CA GLN A 23 10.64 24.91 32.80
C GLN A 23 9.83 23.70 32.36
N ASP A 24 8.52 23.79 32.52
CA ASP A 24 7.54 22.87 31.94
C ASP A 24 7.85 22.67 30.44
N ARG A 25 8.39 21.50 30.10
CA ARG A 25 8.82 21.12 28.76
C ARG A 25 7.67 20.57 27.90
N SER A 26 6.44 20.58 28.41
CA SER A 26 5.26 20.15 27.65
C SER A 26 5.08 20.91 26.34
N GLY A 27 5.51 22.18 26.28
CA GLY A 27 5.47 23.01 25.08
C GLY A 27 6.69 22.92 24.15
N CYS A 28 7.74 22.17 24.52
CA CYS A 28 8.93 22.04 23.68
C CYS A 28 8.71 20.97 22.60
N PRO A 29 8.97 21.27 21.31
CA PRO A 29 8.90 20.27 20.26
C PRO A 29 9.92 19.16 20.53
N ALA A 30 9.49 17.91 20.35
CA ALA A 30 10.36 16.75 20.25
C ALA A 30 10.84 16.62 18.80
N TYR A 31 11.98 15.98 18.58
CA TYR A 31 12.46 15.63 17.24
C TYR A 31 12.27 14.15 16.98
N LEU A 32 11.73 13.82 15.81
CA LEU A 32 11.59 12.48 15.30
C LEU A 32 12.54 12.30 14.11
N SER A 33 13.40 11.30 14.20
CA SER A 33 14.32 10.88 13.14
C SER A 33 13.78 9.59 12.52
N LEU A 34 13.50 9.63 11.22
CA LEU A 34 13.00 8.49 10.45
C LEU A 34 14.09 7.97 9.51
N ASP A 35 14.33 6.68 9.56
CA ASP A 35 15.29 5.99 8.70
C ASP A 35 14.56 5.15 7.64
N PHE A 36 14.74 5.53 6.38
CA PHE A 36 14.15 4.88 5.21
C PHE A 36 15.14 3.95 4.48
N SER A 37 16.33 3.71 5.03
CA SER A 37 17.39 2.94 4.37
C SER A 37 17.03 1.46 4.13
N GLY A 38 16.06 0.93 4.87
CA GLY A 38 15.50 -0.42 4.69
C GLY A 38 14.42 -0.53 3.61
N THR A 39 14.13 0.55 2.89
CA THR A 39 13.13 0.56 1.83
C THR A 39 13.56 -0.28 0.62
N GLN A 40 12.60 -0.98 0.03
CA GLN A 40 12.81 -1.87 -1.13
C GLN A 40 13.19 -1.07 -2.38
N ASP A 41 13.97 -1.67 -3.27
CA ASP A 41 14.47 -1.00 -4.48
C ASP A 41 13.34 -0.64 -5.46
N GLU A 42 12.19 -1.31 -5.42
CA GLU A 42 11.04 -0.97 -6.27
C GLU A 42 10.34 0.33 -5.89
N VAL A 43 10.63 0.91 -4.73
CA VAL A 43 10.02 2.17 -4.27
C VAL A 43 10.78 3.37 -4.85
N SER A 44 10.08 4.23 -5.62
CA SER A 44 10.61 5.46 -6.21
C SER A 44 10.42 6.69 -5.35
N ASP A 45 9.30 6.74 -4.62
CA ASP A 45 8.88 7.88 -3.83
C ASP A 45 8.03 7.38 -2.65
N ILE A 46 8.01 8.17 -1.58
CA ILE A 46 7.23 7.90 -0.37
C ILE A 46 6.46 9.15 0.01
N HIS A 47 5.15 9.05 0.02
CA HIS A 47 4.25 10.02 0.65
C HIS A 47 4.15 9.73 2.14
N LEU A 48 4.78 10.58 2.95
CA LEU A 48 4.76 10.51 4.40
C LEU A 48 3.61 11.35 4.94
N VAL A 49 2.79 10.76 5.80
CA VAL A 49 1.67 11.40 6.48
C VAL A 49 1.80 11.14 7.97
N ILE A 50 1.75 12.21 8.76
CA ILE A 50 1.93 12.14 10.21
C ILE A 50 0.74 12.84 10.86
N ARG A 51 -0.01 12.11 11.67
CA ARG A 51 -1.16 12.64 12.41
C ARG A 51 -0.80 12.72 13.90
N GLN A 52 -0.91 13.91 14.46
CA GLN A 52 -0.74 14.15 15.90
C GLN A 52 -2.08 13.99 16.64
N GLU A 53 -2.02 13.77 17.95
CA GLU A 53 -3.18 13.59 18.82
C GLU A 53 -4.20 14.76 18.77
N ASP A 54 -3.73 15.98 18.52
CA ASP A 54 -4.59 17.16 18.38
C ASP A 54 -5.30 17.27 17.01
N GLY A 55 -5.09 16.28 16.14
CA GLY A 55 -5.63 16.23 14.78
C GLY A 55 -4.78 16.98 13.75
N HIS A 56 -3.64 17.55 14.12
CA HIS A 56 -2.74 18.16 13.14
C HIS A 56 -2.13 17.10 12.23
N ILE A 57 -2.20 17.33 10.92
CA ILE A 57 -1.65 16.44 9.90
C ILE A 57 -0.49 17.13 9.21
N TYR A 58 0.68 16.51 9.28
CA TYR A 58 1.86 16.85 8.49
C TYR A 58 1.97 15.90 7.29
N ARG A 59 2.38 16.44 6.14
CA ARG A 59 2.57 15.66 4.90
C ARG A 59 3.84 16.10 4.22
N ASP A 60 4.58 15.13 3.70
CA ASP A 60 5.75 15.37 2.86
C ASP A 60 5.91 14.25 1.82
N THR A 61 6.73 14.49 0.80
CA THR A 61 7.09 13.48 -0.20
C THR A 61 8.61 13.34 -0.24
N LEU A 62 9.09 12.11 -0.03
CA LEU A 62 10.50 11.75 -0.10
C LEU A 62 10.76 11.04 -1.42
N HIS A 63 11.83 11.42 -2.11
CA HIS A 63 12.28 10.75 -3.32
C HIS A 63 13.39 9.74 -3.02
N LYS A 64 13.57 8.74 -3.91
CA LYS A 64 14.50 7.62 -3.71
C LYS A 64 15.94 8.03 -3.34
N ASP A 65 16.41 9.15 -3.86
CA ASP A 65 17.72 9.73 -3.57
C ASP A 65 17.86 10.23 -2.12
N GLU A 66 16.74 10.48 -1.43
CA GLU A 66 16.70 10.93 -0.04
C GLU A 66 16.67 9.76 0.97
N PHE A 67 16.33 8.54 0.54
CA PHE A 67 16.15 7.38 1.44
C PHE A 67 17.41 6.99 2.22
N ARG A 68 18.60 7.43 1.77
CA ARG A 68 19.88 7.16 2.44
C ARG A 68 20.16 8.12 3.58
N ASN A 69 19.41 9.22 3.67
CA ASN A 69 19.56 10.21 4.71
C ASN A 69 18.51 9.96 5.79
N VAL A 70 18.88 10.21 7.04
CA VAL A 70 17.91 10.26 8.13
C VAL A 70 17.05 11.49 7.92
N TYR A 71 15.73 11.28 7.89
CA TYR A 71 14.76 12.35 7.74
C TYR A 71 14.34 12.83 9.13
N GLU A 72 14.61 14.10 9.43
CA GLU A 72 14.34 14.68 10.76
C GLU A 72 13.21 15.69 10.69
N LEU A 73 12.25 15.58 11.60
CA LEU A 73 11.17 16.54 11.72
C LEU A 73 10.78 16.83 13.17
N PRO A 74 10.28 18.03 13.48
CA PRO A 74 9.73 18.34 14.78
C PRO A 74 8.33 17.73 14.93
N VAL A 75 8.10 17.03 16.04
CA VAL A 75 6.79 16.51 16.45
C VAL A 75 6.40 17.01 17.84
N ARG A 76 5.10 17.10 18.12
CA ARG A 76 4.63 17.36 19.48
C ARG A 76 4.78 16.12 20.33
N ARG A 77 5.00 16.32 21.63
CA ARG A 77 5.01 15.20 22.57
C ARG A 77 3.62 14.58 22.68
N GLY A 78 3.58 13.27 22.85
CA GLY A 78 2.34 12.50 22.94
C GLY A 78 2.18 11.52 21.78
N LYS A 79 0.93 11.17 21.50
CA LYS A 79 0.62 10.14 20.50
C LYS A 79 0.75 10.68 19.08
N VAL A 80 1.41 9.92 18.23
CA VAL A 80 1.61 10.20 16.81
C VAL A 80 1.34 8.94 16.00
N ASP A 81 0.55 9.08 14.95
CA ASP A 81 0.31 8.06 13.94
C ASP A 81 1.10 8.42 12.68
N LEU A 82 2.01 7.54 12.27
CA LEU A 82 2.83 7.62 11.06
C LEU A 82 2.26 6.68 10.01
N ALA A 83 2.03 7.20 8.81
CA ALA A 83 1.67 6.43 7.64
C ALA A 83 2.60 6.83 6.48
N ALA A 84 3.20 5.86 5.83
CA ALA A 84 4.03 6.07 4.65
C ALA A 84 3.48 5.23 3.50
N PHE A 85 3.30 5.87 2.34
CA PHE A 85 2.74 5.25 1.14
C PHE A 85 3.73 5.43 -0.01
N GLY A 86 4.24 4.33 -0.54
CA GLY A 86 5.20 4.33 -1.65
C GLY A 86 4.52 4.12 -2.99
N ASN A 87 5.06 4.79 -4.01
CA ASN A 87 4.66 4.68 -5.42
C ASN A 87 3.18 5.01 -5.69
N ILE A 88 2.69 6.10 -5.09
CA ILE A 88 1.35 6.60 -5.40
C ILE A 88 1.39 7.34 -6.74
N ASP A 89 0.46 7.03 -7.63
CA ASP A 89 0.36 7.67 -8.95
C ASP A 89 -1.06 8.19 -9.20
N ARG A 90 -2.06 7.31 -9.14
CA ARG A 90 -3.47 7.60 -9.50
C ARG A 90 -4.42 7.50 -8.31
N MET A 91 -3.99 6.96 -7.17
CA MET A 91 -4.83 6.89 -5.98
C MET A 91 -5.08 8.28 -5.39
N ALA A 92 -6.33 8.54 -4.99
CA ALA A 92 -6.74 9.81 -4.39
C ALA A 92 -6.52 9.79 -2.88
N PHE A 93 -6.13 10.94 -2.32
CA PHE A 93 -6.01 11.09 -0.87
C PHE A 93 -7.34 11.50 -0.23
N ASP A 94 -7.88 10.66 0.66
CA ASP A 94 -9.00 10.95 1.56
C ASP A 94 -8.82 10.16 2.86
N ASP A 95 -8.23 10.81 3.87
CA ASP A 95 -7.84 10.20 5.15
C ASP A 95 -7.00 8.90 5.06
N GLY A 96 -6.25 8.81 3.96
CA GLY A 96 -5.65 7.58 3.45
C GLY A 96 -5.56 7.68 1.94
N PHE A 97 -5.13 6.63 1.28
CA PHE A 97 -5.13 6.55 -0.18
C PHE A 97 -6.16 5.53 -0.64
N LEU A 98 -7.00 5.95 -1.59
CA LEU A 98 -8.06 5.15 -2.19
C LEU A 98 -7.95 5.08 -3.71
N ILE A 99 -8.35 3.95 -4.26
CA ILE A 99 -8.42 3.72 -5.69
C ILE A 99 -9.64 4.46 -6.23
N GLU A 100 -9.43 5.32 -7.22
CA GLU A 100 -10.54 5.97 -7.90
C GLU A 100 -11.34 4.96 -8.75
N GLN A 101 -12.65 5.18 -8.87
CA GLN A 101 -13.54 4.27 -9.56
C GLN A 101 -13.12 4.04 -11.01
N GLY A 102 -12.99 2.76 -11.39
CA GLY A 102 -12.63 2.34 -12.75
C GLY A 102 -11.14 2.26 -13.01
N ASN A 103 -10.28 2.65 -12.06
CA ASN A 103 -8.84 2.41 -12.11
C ASN A 103 -8.49 1.11 -11.36
N ASP A 104 -7.36 0.50 -11.72
CA ASP A 104 -6.69 -0.51 -10.89
C ASP A 104 -5.86 0.15 -9.77
N ALA A 105 -5.44 -0.63 -8.78
CA ALA A 105 -4.57 -0.15 -7.71
C ALA A 105 -3.20 0.29 -8.25
N ASP A 106 -2.49 1.15 -7.52
CA ASP A 106 -1.09 1.48 -7.82
C ASP A 106 -0.13 0.39 -7.30
N ASN A 107 1.17 0.52 -7.56
CA ASN A 107 2.20 -0.39 -7.04
C ASN A 107 2.49 -0.09 -5.57
N LEU A 108 1.46 -0.24 -4.75
CA LEU A 108 1.38 0.34 -3.43
C LEU A 108 2.27 -0.36 -2.40
N PHE A 109 3.19 0.41 -1.81
CA PHE A 109 3.93 -0.01 -0.64
C PHE A 109 3.45 0.78 0.56
N THR A 110 3.27 0.16 1.73
CA THR A 110 2.77 0.86 2.92
C THR A 110 3.58 0.58 4.17
N PHE A 111 3.57 1.53 5.10
CA PHE A 111 4.05 1.38 6.46
C PHE A 111 3.15 2.18 7.40
N PHE A 112 2.82 1.60 8.55
CA PHE A 112 1.97 2.22 9.55
C PHE A 112 2.57 2.00 10.95
N LEU A 113 2.67 3.06 11.74
CA LEU A 113 3.16 3.01 13.11
C LEU A 113 2.38 4.00 13.98
N SER A 114 1.83 3.51 15.09
CA SER A 114 1.23 4.35 16.13
C SER A 114 2.11 4.28 17.38
N ALA A 115 2.72 5.40 17.75
CA ALA A 115 3.69 5.46 18.83
C ALA A 115 3.50 6.73 19.69
N THR A 116 4.07 6.70 20.90
CA THR A 116 4.10 7.85 21.79
C THR A 116 5.52 8.39 21.89
N TYR A 117 5.69 9.67 21.55
CA TYR A 117 6.99 10.34 21.58
C TYR A 117 7.05 11.34 22.74
N ASP A 118 7.61 10.93 23.88
CA ASP A 118 7.73 11.80 25.06
C ASP A 118 9.15 12.31 25.32
N GLN A 119 10.12 11.89 24.50
CA GLN A 119 11.54 12.24 24.63
C GLN A 119 11.91 13.44 23.75
N ASP A 120 13.04 14.09 24.05
CA ASP A 120 13.54 15.22 23.23
C ASP A 120 13.90 14.78 21.80
N LEU A 121 14.41 13.56 21.64
CA LEU A 121 14.78 12.93 20.38
C LEU A 121 14.29 11.48 20.36
N SER A 122 13.61 11.09 19.29
CA SER A 122 13.16 9.72 19.04
C SER A 122 13.60 9.27 17.65
N PHE A 123 13.77 7.96 17.46
CA PHE A 123 14.25 7.39 16.21
C PHE A 123 13.42 6.16 15.86
N ASP A 124 12.95 6.09 14.61
CA ASP A 124 12.22 4.93 14.07
C ASP A 124 12.72 4.55 12.68
N THR A 125 12.66 3.26 12.38
CA THR A 125 12.96 2.71 11.05
C THR A 125 11.66 2.48 10.29
N VAL A 126 11.58 3.05 9.08
CA VAL A 126 10.45 2.88 8.18
C VAL A 126 10.80 1.81 7.14
N THR A 127 10.12 0.68 7.22
CA THR A 127 10.25 -0.41 6.24
C THR A 127 8.90 -0.64 5.59
N LEU A 128 8.76 -0.20 4.33
CA LEU A 128 7.52 -0.38 3.60
C LEU A 128 7.33 -1.85 3.21
N ARG A 129 6.06 -2.26 3.16
CA ARG A 129 5.59 -3.58 2.76
C ARG A 129 4.77 -3.49 1.49
N LYS A 130 4.89 -4.47 0.59
CA LYS A 130 4.03 -4.61 -0.59
C LYS A 130 2.58 -4.88 -0.14
N ASP A 131 1.65 -4.04 -0.59
CA ASP A 131 0.23 -4.10 -0.22
C ASP A 131 -0.70 -4.05 -1.45
N PHE A 132 -0.20 -4.55 -2.57
CA PHE A 132 -0.93 -4.79 -3.80
C PHE A 132 -0.64 -6.20 -4.36
N THR A 133 -1.54 -6.70 -5.20
CA THR A 133 -1.35 -7.93 -5.99
C THR A 133 -1.65 -7.64 -7.45
N GLY A 134 -0.72 -8.00 -8.33
CA GLY A 134 -0.99 -8.10 -9.75
C GLY A 134 -1.79 -9.36 -10.07
N LEU A 135 -2.94 -9.21 -10.71
CA LEU A 135 -3.73 -10.29 -11.30
C LEU A 135 -3.41 -10.35 -12.79
N HIS A 136 -2.58 -11.30 -13.17
CA HIS A 136 -2.31 -11.66 -14.55
C HIS A 136 -3.31 -12.73 -14.95
N ILE A 137 -4.19 -12.43 -15.90
CA ILE A 137 -5.31 -13.31 -16.26
C ILE A 137 -5.21 -13.69 -17.72
N ARG A 138 -5.27 -14.99 -17.99
CA ARG A 138 -5.37 -15.59 -19.32
C ARG A 138 -6.70 -16.28 -19.46
N ILE A 139 -7.39 -16.02 -20.56
CA ILE A 139 -8.61 -16.75 -20.91
C ILE A 139 -8.41 -17.38 -22.28
N ALA A 140 -8.51 -18.70 -22.37
CA ALA A 140 -8.46 -19.43 -23.63
C ALA A 140 -9.66 -19.01 -24.51
N GLY A 141 -9.39 -18.61 -25.75
CA GLY A 141 -10.41 -18.16 -26.70
C GLY A 141 -9.83 -17.95 -28.10
N GLU A 142 -10.68 -17.90 -29.12
CA GLU A 142 -10.25 -17.66 -30.50
C GLU A 142 -10.16 -16.16 -30.82
N GLN A 143 -9.36 -15.76 -31.80
CA GLN A 143 -9.13 -14.35 -32.17
C GLN A 143 -10.40 -13.57 -32.52
N HIS A 144 -11.47 -14.25 -32.92
CA HIS A 144 -12.75 -13.64 -33.27
C HIS A 144 -13.70 -13.46 -32.08
N ASP A 145 -13.35 -14.01 -30.91
CA ASP A 145 -14.14 -13.85 -29.71
C ASP A 145 -13.97 -12.43 -29.14
N SER A 146 -15.07 -11.69 -28.94
CA SER A 146 -14.99 -10.45 -28.19
C SER A 146 -15.24 -10.77 -26.72
N LEU A 147 -14.15 -10.86 -25.93
CA LEU A 147 -14.21 -11.11 -24.48
C LEU A 147 -13.85 -9.85 -23.70
N GLU A 148 -14.64 -9.59 -22.67
CA GLU A 148 -14.39 -8.57 -21.65
C GLU A 148 -14.40 -9.23 -20.27
N ILE A 149 -13.62 -8.69 -19.35
CA ILE A 149 -13.68 -9.10 -17.94
C ILE A 149 -13.97 -7.92 -17.03
N SER A 150 -14.55 -8.21 -15.86
CA SER A 150 -14.56 -7.28 -14.72
C SER A 150 -14.02 -7.97 -13.48
N ILE A 151 -13.25 -7.22 -12.70
CA ILE A 151 -12.73 -7.65 -11.40
C ILE A 151 -13.38 -6.79 -10.35
N GLU A 152 -14.03 -7.43 -9.38
CA GLU A 152 -14.81 -6.77 -8.34
C GLU A 152 -14.35 -7.24 -6.96
N CYS A 153 -14.20 -6.31 -6.02
CA CYS A 153 -13.94 -6.62 -4.61
C CYS A 153 -14.35 -5.44 -3.71
N ASN A 154 -14.24 -5.65 -2.39
CA ASN A 154 -14.61 -4.67 -1.36
C ASN A 154 -13.42 -3.91 -0.75
N SER A 155 -12.24 -3.98 -1.36
CA SER A 155 -11.02 -3.32 -0.86
C SER A 155 -10.65 -2.21 -1.82
N VAL A 156 -10.65 -0.96 -1.35
CA VAL A 156 -10.37 0.23 -2.18
C VAL A 156 -9.14 1.01 -1.74
N GLY A 157 -8.42 0.58 -0.69
CA GLY A 157 -7.26 1.34 -0.23
C GLY A 157 -6.94 1.14 1.24
N TYR A 158 -6.19 2.09 1.80
CA TYR A 158 -5.72 2.04 3.18
C TYR A 158 -5.85 3.40 3.87
N GLY A 159 -6.36 3.37 5.10
CA GLY A 159 -6.40 4.53 5.99
C GLY A 159 -5.03 4.80 6.61
N LEU A 160 -4.90 5.94 7.31
CA LEU A 160 -3.65 6.26 8.02
C LEU A 160 -3.34 5.32 9.19
N ASP A 161 -4.32 4.55 9.67
CA ASP A 161 -4.12 3.54 10.72
C ASP A 161 -3.73 2.16 10.17
N GLY A 162 -3.56 2.04 8.86
CA GLY A 162 -3.22 0.81 8.17
C GLY A 162 -4.38 -0.16 7.97
N LYS A 163 -5.60 0.21 8.35
CA LYS A 163 -6.79 -0.59 8.02
C LYS A 163 -7.16 -0.42 6.55
N ILE A 164 -7.66 -1.51 5.99
CA ILE A 164 -8.26 -1.48 4.66
C ILE A 164 -9.50 -0.59 4.69
N ILE A 165 -9.60 0.30 3.72
CA ILE A 165 -10.81 1.06 3.46
C ILE A 165 -11.73 0.16 2.64
N GLU A 166 -12.89 -0.16 3.21
CA GLU A 166 -13.93 -0.92 2.52
C GLU A 166 -14.66 -0.02 1.52
N GLY A 167 -14.90 -0.55 0.33
CA GLY A 167 -15.60 0.17 -0.74
C GLY A 167 -15.76 -0.68 -1.98
N ARG A 168 -16.63 -0.28 -2.89
CA ARG A 168 -16.87 -1.05 -4.12
C ARG A 168 -15.77 -0.79 -5.14
N PHE A 169 -14.82 -1.71 -5.26
CA PHE A 169 -13.84 -1.73 -6.34
C PHE A 169 -14.42 -2.46 -7.56
N ILE A 170 -14.29 -1.85 -8.74
CA ILE A 170 -14.58 -2.49 -10.03
C ILE A 170 -13.56 -2.00 -11.05
N HIS A 171 -12.86 -2.93 -11.69
CA HIS A 171 -11.94 -2.63 -12.78
C HIS A 171 -12.28 -3.46 -14.03
N TYR A 172 -12.18 -2.84 -15.19
CA TYR A 172 -12.41 -3.43 -16.50
C TYR A 172 -11.10 -3.35 -17.30
N PRO A 173 -10.18 -4.31 -17.13
CA PRO A 173 -8.89 -4.27 -17.78
C PRO A 173 -9.04 -4.44 -19.30
N GLU A 174 -8.17 -3.74 -20.05
CA GLU A 174 -8.07 -3.92 -21.48
C GLU A 174 -7.54 -5.32 -21.82
N SER A 175 -8.01 -5.87 -22.95
CA SER A 175 -7.56 -7.18 -23.43
C SER A 175 -6.43 -7.04 -24.42
N SER A 176 -5.51 -8.00 -24.38
CA SER A 176 -4.50 -8.20 -25.42
C SER A 176 -4.59 -9.63 -25.93
N PHE A 177 -4.68 -9.81 -27.25
CA PHE A 177 -4.73 -11.15 -27.84
C PHE A 177 -3.31 -11.67 -28.05
N ILE A 178 -3.05 -12.89 -27.57
CA ILE A 178 -1.77 -13.58 -27.69
C ILE A 178 -1.96 -14.90 -28.43
N ASP A 179 -1.12 -15.11 -29.44
CA ASP A 179 -0.95 -16.37 -30.14
C ASP A 179 0.36 -17.03 -29.70
N ASP A 180 0.25 -18.09 -28.90
CA ASP A 180 1.39 -18.88 -28.41
C ASP A 180 1.66 -20.13 -29.29
N GLY A 181 1.16 -20.12 -30.53
CA GLY A 181 1.38 -21.14 -31.56
C GLY A 181 0.63 -22.46 -31.36
N ASN A 182 0.29 -22.83 -30.13
CA ASN A 182 -0.51 -24.02 -29.79
C ASN A 182 -1.86 -23.68 -29.16
N MET A 183 -1.96 -22.51 -28.52
CA MET A 183 -3.18 -22.02 -27.89
C MET A 183 -3.28 -20.51 -28.08
N HIS A 184 -4.52 -20.03 -28.12
CA HIS A 184 -4.87 -18.63 -28.26
C HIS A 184 -5.45 -18.14 -26.94
N TYR A 185 -4.95 -17.01 -26.46
CA TYR A 185 -5.36 -16.43 -25.19
C TYR A 185 -5.70 -14.95 -25.32
N TYR A 186 -6.62 -14.53 -24.46
CA TYR A 186 -6.77 -13.13 -24.09
C TYR A 186 -6.04 -12.90 -22.77
N ASP A 187 -5.02 -12.06 -22.80
CA ASP A 187 -4.27 -11.61 -21.63
C ASP A 187 -4.89 -10.31 -21.10
N PHE A 188 -5.14 -10.28 -19.80
CA PHE A 188 -5.63 -9.15 -19.05
C PHE A 188 -4.73 -8.93 -17.83
N PHE A 189 -4.67 -7.68 -17.37
CA PHE A 189 -3.91 -7.33 -16.17
C PHE A 189 -4.69 -6.34 -15.30
N SER A 190 -4.71 -6.59 -14.00
CA SER A 190 -5.29 -5.67 -13.03
C SER A 190 -4.53 -5.75 -11.72
N ARG A 191 -4.30 -4.62 -11.07
CA ARG A 191 -3.82 -4.59 -9.69
C ARG A 191 -4.97 -4.37 -8.73
N ILE A 192 -4.92 -5.08 -7.62
CA ILE A 192 -5.85 -4.93 -6.50
C ILE A 192 -5.05 -4.71 -5.21
N THR A 193 -5.65 -4.03 -4.24
CA THR A 193 -5.13 -4.00 -2.87
C THR A 193 -5.35 -5.34 -2.19
N ARG A 194 -4.78 -5.49 -0.99
CA ARG A 194 -4.97 -6.68 -0.16
C ARG A 194 -6.45 -6.98 0.08
N GLN A 195 -6.77 -8.26 0.21
CA GLN A 195 -8.13 -8.76 0.44
C GLN A 195 -8.21 -9.35 1.85
N MET A 196 -9.20 -8.93 2.65
CA MET A 196 -9.51 -9.49 3.98
C MET A 196 -10.88 -10.17 4.03
N ASP A 197 -11.57 -10.22 2.90
CA ASP A 197 -12.90 -10.83 2.78
C ASP A 197 -12.96 -11.75 1.55
N THR A 198 -14.14 -12.34 1.33
CA THR A 198 -14.38 -13.26 0.22
C THR A 198 -14.99 -12.58 -1.00
N SER A 199 -14.91 -11.26 -1.13
CA SER A 199 -15.62 -10.50 -2.18
C SER A 199 -14.98 -10.60 -3.57
N LEU A 200 -13.69 -10.95 -3.66
CA LEU A 200 -12.95 -10.96 -4.91
C LEU A 200 -13.59 -11.90 -5.95
N THR A 201 -14.09 -11.30 -7.03
CA THR A 201 -14.82 -11.98 -8.10
C THR A 201 -14.29 -11.54 -9.46
N LEU A 202 -14.18 -12.49 -10.38
CA LEU A 202 -13.92 -12.27 -11.80
C LEU A 202 -15.16 -12.60 -12.60
N THR A 203 -15.67 -11.64 -13.37
CA THR A 203 -16.78 -11.88 -14.30
C THR A 203 -16.26 -11.84 -15.73
N VAL A 204 -16.59 -12.84 -16.53
CA VAL A 204 -16.27 -12.90 -17.96
C VAL A 204 -17.54 -12.65 -18.76
N SER A 205 -17.48 -11.73 -19.71
CA SER A 205 -18.58 -11.38 -20.60
C SER A 205 -18.17 -11.55 -22.05
N SER A 206 -19.11 -12.01 -22.90
CA SER A 206 -18.96 -11.97 -24.34
C SER A 206 -19.64 -10.72 -24.89
N CYS A 207 -18.95 -10.04 -25.79
CA CYS A 207 -19.41 -8.86 -26.52
C CYS A 207 -19.67 -9.17 -28.01
N SER A 208 -19.71 -10.45 -28.38
CA SER A 208 -20.11 -10.91 -29.73
C SER A 208 -21.63 -10.75 -29.92
N GLY A 209 -22.11 -9.50 -29.98
CA GLY A 209 -23.53 -9.15 -30.06
C GLY A 209 -24.00 -8.36 -28.82
N ALA A 210 -25.10 -8.80 -28.19
CA ALA A 210 -25.52 -8.23 -26.91
C ALA A 210 -24.60 -8.75 -25.81
N ARG A 211 -24.09 -7.85 -24.95
CA ARG A 211 -23.23 -8.22 -23.82
C ARG A 211 -23.92 -9.26 -22.96
N ALA A 212 -23.31 -10.43 -22.86
CA ALA A 212 -23.83 -11.55 -22.08
C ALA A 212 -22.75 -12.07 -21.13
N THR A 213 -23.10 -12.27 -19.86
CA THR A 213 -22.21 -12.90 -18.89
C THR A 213 -22.03 -14.36 -19.25
N VAL A 214 -20.77 -14.77 -19.42
CA VAL A 214 -20.37 -16.15 -19.74
C VAL A 214 -20.05 -16.92 -18.46
N ALA A 215 -19.31 -16.29 -17.55
CA ALA A 215 -18.91 -16.90 -16.28
C ALA A 215 -18.78 -15.85 -15.17
N VAL A 216 -19.05 -16.27 -13.93
CA VAL A 216 -18.78 -15.51 -12.71
C VAL A 216 -17.99 -16.42 -11.79
N ILE A 217 -16.77 -16.00 -11.44
CA ILE A 217 -15.77 -16.83 -10.80
C ILE A 217 -15.40 -16.20 -9.45
N PRO A 218 -15.80 -16.79 -8.31
CA PRO A 218 -15.45 -16.30 -6.99
C PRO A 218 -13.99 -16.65 -6.66
N LEU A 219 -13.05 -15.80 -7.10
CA LEU A 219 -11.60 -16.06 -6.98
C LEU A 219 -11.17 -16.27 -5.52
N SER A 220 -11.74 -15.54 -4.57
CA SER A 220 -11.39 -15.65 -3.15
C SER A 220 -11.47 -17.09 -2.61
N GLY A 221 -12.51 -17.84 -2.98
CA GLY A 221 -12.69 -19.24 -2.58
C GLY A 221 -11.61 -20.15 -3.17
N TYR A 222 -11.30 -19.96 -4.44
CA TYR A 222 -10.28 -20.75 -5.15
C TYR A 222 -8.86 -20.44 -4.68
N LEU A 223 -8.56 -19.17 -4.35
CA LEU A 223 -7.28 -18.79 -3.75
C LEU A 223 -7.10 -19.42 -2.37
N SER A 224 -8.17 -19.45 -1.56
CA SER A 224 -8.16 -20.10 -0.25
C SER A 224 -7.96 -21.62 -0.37
N GLU A 225 -8.65 -22.28 -1.32
CA GLU A 225 -8.45 -23.71 -1.62
C GLU A 225 -7.02 -24.01 -2.09
N ALA A 226 -6.43 -23.09 -2.85
CA ALA A 226 -5.05 -23.12 -3.29
C ALA A 226 -4.02 -22.84 -2.18
N GLY A 227 -4.46 -22.51 -0.95
CA GLY A 227 -3.58 -22.16 0.16
C GLY A 227 -2.91 -20.80 0.01
N ILE A 228 -3.42 -19.94 -0.86
CA ILE A 228 -2.88 -18.61 -1.11
C ILE A 228 -3.46 -17.64 -0.08
N ASP A 229 -2.60 -17.18 0.82
CA ASP A 229 -2.95 -16.20 1.84
C ASP A 229 -2.76 -14.77 1.31
N MET A 230 -3.88 -14.16 0.94
CA MET A 230 -3.96 -12.77 0.52
C MET A 230 -3.74 -11.80 1.69
N GLU A 231 -3.58 -12.24 2.94
CA GLU A 231 -3.22 -11.43 4.11
C GLU A 231 -1.73 -11.54 4.49
N SER A 232 -0.99 -12.42 3.80
CA SER A 232 0.44 -12.65 4.05
C SER A 232 1.32 -11.41 3.80
N ALA A 233 2.34 -11.18 4.64
CA ALA A 233 3.18 -10.00 4.56
C ALA A 233 3.97 -9.85 3.23
N GLY A 234 4.19 -10.95 2.51
CA GLY A 234 4.85 -10.99 1.20
C GLY A 234 3.88 -11.42 0.11
N ILE A 235 2.87 -10.61 -0.16
CA ILE A 235 1.83 -10.95 -1.13
C ILE A 235 2.42 -11.03 -2.55
N SER A 236 2.25 -12.19 -3.17
CA SER A 236 2.77 -12.47 -4.52
C SER A 236 1.75 -12.08 -5.58
N ASP A 237 2.23 -11.86 -6.81
CA ASP A 237 1.36 -11.69 -7.96
C ASP A 237 0.75 -13.04 -8.37
N LEU A 238 -0.41 -13.00 -9.02
CA LEU A 238 -1.19 -14.17 -9.36
C LEU A 238 -1.30 -14.33 -10.87
N PHE A 239 -0.98 -15.51 -11.35
CA PHE A 239 -1.10 -15.93 -12.74
C PHE A 239 -2.25 -16.91 -12.84
N LEU A 240 -3.35 -16.47 -13.44
CA LEU A 240 -4.63 -17.17 -13.52
C LEU A 240 -4.90 -17.54 -14.97
N THR A 241 -5.01 -18.83 -15.29
CA THR A 241 -5.41 -19.28 -16.64
C THR A 241 -6.76 -19.97 -16.57
N PHE A 242 -7.72 -19.44 -17.33
CA PHE A 242 -9.07 -19.94 -17.44
C PHE A 242 -9.29 -20.61 -18.79
N ASP A 243 -9.80 -21.83 -18.75
CA ASP A 243 -10.37 -22.50 -19.92
C ASP A 243 -11.87 -22.65 -19.68
N ILE A 244 -12.66 -21.79 -20.33
CA ILE A 244 -14.12 -21.76 -20.21
C ILE A 244 -14.73 -23.04 -20.79
N SER A 245 -14.12 -23.62 -21.83
CA SER A 245 -14.64 -24.83 -22.48
C SER A 245 -14.52 -26.07 -21.59
N ARG A 246 -13.51 -26.08 -20.71
CA ARG A 246 -13.23 -27.16 -19.76
C ARG A 246 -13.69 -26.87 -18.35
N SER A 247 -14.25 -25.67 -18.11
CA SER A 247 -14.52 -25.14 -16.77
C SER A 247 -13.33 -25.36 -15.84
N SER A 248 -12.13 -24.92 -16.24
CA SER A 248 -10.92 -25.11 -15.43
C SER A 248 -10.19 -23.81 -15.18
N LEU A 249 -9.67 -23.67 -13.96
CA LEU A 249 -8.81 -22.59 -13.50
C LEU A 249 -7.45 -23.14 -13.07
N VAL A 250 -6.39 -22.58 -13.61
CA VAL A 250 -5.01 -22.86 -13.23
C VAL A 250 -4.43 -21.63 -12.53
N ILE A 251 -3.93 -21.81 -11.31
CA ILE A 251 -3.38 -20.73 -10.48
C ILE A 251 -1.89 -20.98 -10.24
N SER A 252 -1.07 -19.93 -10.41
CA SER A 252 0.37 -19.91 -10.11
C SER A 252 0.75 -18.57 -9.47
N THR A 253 1.68 -18.58 -8.51
CA THR A 253 2.19 -17.37 -7.83
C THR A 253 3.53 -16.88 -8.38
N GLU A 254 4.10 -17.57 -9.38
CA GLU A 254 5.44 -17.28 -9.88
C GLU A 254 5.45 -16.81 -11.33
N SER A 255 4.85 -17.60 -12.22
CA SER A 255 4.82 -17.33 -13.65
C SER A 255 3.83 -18.24 -14.38
N TRP A 256 3.53 -17.91 -15.64
CA TRP A 256 2.75 -18.74 -16.56
C TRP A 256 3.33 -20.14 -16.79
N THR A 257 4.65 -20.28 -16.72
CA THR A 257 5.36 -21.54 -17.01
C THR A 257 5.75 -22.31 -15.76
N SER A 258 5.30 -21.87 -14.57
CA SER A 258 5.66 -22.57 -13.34
C SER A 258 5.08 -23.98 -13.33
N THR A 259 5.90 -24.94 -12.91
CA THR A 259 5.46 -26.31 -12.67
C THR A 259 4.65 -26.43 -11.39
N GLU A 260 4.77 -25.45 -10.48
CA GLU A 260 3.99 -25.34 -9.27
C GLU A 260 2.71 -24.55 -9.57
N HIS A 261 1.70 -25.27 -10.07
CA HIS A 261 0.38 -24.71 -10.32
C HIS A 261 -0.70 -25.58 -9.71
N ILE A 262 -1.80 -24.94 -9.37
CA ILE A 262 -2.97 -25.59 -8.77
C ILE A 262 -4.08 -25.56 -9.80
N ASN A 263 -4.57 -26.76 -10.15
CA ASN A 263 -5.64 -26.95 -11.11
C ASN A 263 -6.96 -27.16 -10.39
N ILE A 264 -7.94 -26.30 -10.64
CA ILE A 264 -9.27 -26.34 -10.04
C ILE A 264 -10.30 -26.52 -11.15
N THR A 265 -11.26 -27.43 -10.93
CA THR A 265 -12.43 -27.59 -11.79
C THR A 265 -13.57 -26.72 -11.25
N ILE A 266 -14.15 -25.89 -12.11
CA ILE A 266 -15.20 -24.89 -11.83
C ILE A 266 -16.58 -25.48 -12.11
#